data_AF-A0A7Y9N7R0-F1
#
_entry.id   AF-A0A7Y9N7R0-F1
#
_cell.length_a   1.000
_cell.length_b   1.000
_cell.length_c   1.000
_cell.angle_alpha   90.00
_cell.angle_beta   90.00
_cell.angle_gamma   90.00
#
_symmetry.space_group_name_H-M   'P 1'
#
loop_
_entity.id
_entity.type
_entity.pdbx_description
1 polymer ?
#
loop_
_entity_poly.entity_id
_entity_poly.type
_entity_poly.pdbx_seq_one_letter_code
_entity_poly.pdbx_strand_id
1 'polypeptide(L)' 'MNDSSPNPTIGGTPRAVKRPAHVKAPAGWTNSAVPAPKPIVEDMAEDQPGGRNPVRYGDWELKGVAVDF' A
#
# COMPACT_ATOMS: atom_id res chain seq x y z
N MET A 1 10.74 18.53 -0.55
CA MET A 1 10.00 17.98 0.61
C MET A 1 11.00 17.20 1.45
N ASN A 2 11.43 17.72 2.59
CA ASN A 2 12.14 16.94 3.61
C ASN A 2 12.07 17.71 4.94
N ASP A 3 10.85 17.97 5.40
CA ASP A 3 10.60 18.49 6.74
C ASP A 3 10.29 17.31 7.65
N SER A 4 11.32 16.82 8.34
CA SER A 4 11.20 16.03 9.57
C SER A 4 12.60 15.82 10.14
N SER A 5 13.08 16.78 10.91
CA SER A 5 14.11 16.51 11.90
C SER A 5 13.40 15.93 13.12
N PRO A 6 13.40 14.61 13.36
CA PRO A 6 12.73 14.07 14.53
C PRO A 6 13.56 14.49 15.73
N ASN A 7 12.97 15.32 16.59
CA ASN A 7 13.53 15.66 17.89
C ASN A 7 14.10 14.38 18.55
N PRO A 8 15.41 14.27 18.83
CA PRO A 8 16.05 13.00 19.19
C PRO A 8 15.67 12.52 20.59
N THR A 9 14.93 13.32 21.35
CA THR A 9 14.53 13.02 22.71
C THR A 9 13.02 13.15 22.91
N ILE A 10 12.46 12.33 23.80
CA ILE A 10 11.09 12.47 24.33
C ILE A 10 11.25 12.61 25.84
N GLY A 11 10.88 13.77 26.39
CA GLY A 11 10.95 14.01 27.84
C GLY A 11 12.36 13.86 28.44
N GLY A 12 13.41 14.24 27.70
CA GLY A 12 14.80 14.13 28.13
C GLY A 12 15.44 12.74 27.96
N THR A 13 14.68 11.75 27.49
CA THR A 13 15.22 10.42 27.15
C THR A 13 15.45 10.28 25.65
N PRO A 14 16.56 9.68 25.19
CA PRO A 14 16.78 9.39 23.78
C PRO A 14 15.65 8.54 23.21
N ARG A 15 15.18 8.85 22.00
CA ARG A 15 14.12 8.07 21.35
C ARG A 15 14.57 6.64 21.12
N ALA A 16 13.75 5.69 21.55
CA ALA A 16 13.92 4.27 21.28
C ALA A 16 13.52 3.93 19.83
N VAL A 17 14.30 4.40 18.87
CA VAL A 17 14.09 4.13 17.42
C VAL A 17 14.59 2.75 17.00
N LYS A 18 15.29 2.03 17.88
CA LYS A 18 15.84 0.70 17.62
C LYS A 18 15.32 -0.29 18.65
N ARG A 19 14.93 -1.49 18.18
CA ARG A 19 14.49 -2.59 19.04
C ARG A 19 15.61 -3.00 20.03
N PRO A 20 15.32 -3.11 21.34
CA PRO A 20 16.31 -3.59 22.33
C PRO A 20 16.72 -5.05 22.09
N ALA A 21 18.01 -5.36 22.32
CA ALA A 21 18.59 -6.67 21.99
C ALA A 21 18.02 -7.86 22.80
N HIS A 22 17.53 -7.61 24.02
CA HIS A 22 16.99 -8.65 24.90
C HIS A 22 15.54 -9.05 24.56
N VAL A 23 14.84 -8.28 23.71
CA VAL A 23 13.45 -8.55 23.35
C VAL A 23 13.41 -9.60 22.25
N LYS A 24 13.22 -10.87 22.63
CA LYS A 24 13.08 -12.00 21.70
C LYS A 24 11.67 -12.03 21.08
N ALA A 25 11.54 -12.60 19.89
CA ALA A 25 10.23 -12.89 19.30
C ALA A 25 9.54 -14.03 20.08
N PRO A 26 8.20 -14.09 20.11
CA PRO A 26 7.48 -15.18 20.77
C PRO A 26 7.70 -16.52 20.04
N ALA A 27 7.46 -17.62 20.76
CA ALA A 27 7.55 -18.97 20.17
C ALA A 27 6.57 -19.11 18.99
N GLY A 28 7.06 -19.62 17.86
CA GLY A 28 6.26 -19.79 16.63
C GLY A 28 6.17 -18.55 15.73
N TRP A 29 6.79 -17.43 16.10
CA TRP A 29 6.85 -16.26 15.22
C TRP A 29 7.77 -16.52 14.01
N THR A 30 7.19 -16.46 12.81
CA THR A 30 7.94 -16.51 11.54
C THR A 30 7.78 -15.16 10.82
N ASN A 31 8.87 -14.68 10.21
CA ASN A 31 8.88 -13.47 9.38
C ASN A 31 9.34 -13.82 7.96
N SER A 32 8.78 -14.90 7.41
CA SER A 32 8.99 -15.26 6.01
C SER A 32 8.34 -14.20 5.13
N ALA A 33 9.05 -13.75 4.09
CA ALA A 33 8.46 -12.89 3.08
C ALA A 33 7.19 -13.55 2.51
N VAL A 34 6.13 -12.77 2.36
CA VAL A 34 4.96 -13.22 1.61
C VAL A 34 5.37 -13.49 0.17
N PRO A 35 4.72 -14.44 -0.52
CA PRO A 35 4.98 -14.67 -1.94
C PRO A 35 4.82 -13.38 -2.74
N ALA A 36 5.59 -13.26 -3.83
CA ALA A 36 5.43 -12.14 -4.75
C ALA A 36 3.98 -12.07 -5.26
N PRO A 37 3.40 -10.87 -5.37
CA PRO A 37 2.06 -10.72 -5.92
C PRO A 37 2.03 -11.25 -7.35
N LYS A 38 0.89 -11.83 -7.73
CA LYS A 38 0.67 -12.21 -9.13
C LYS A 38 0.53 -10.96 -9.99
N PRO A 39 0.95 -11.00 -11.27
CA PRO A 39 0.63 -9.95 -12.22
C PRO A 39 -0.88 -9.71 -12.27
N ILE A 40 -1.28 -8.45 -12.46
CA ILE A 40 -2.69 -8.15 -12.69
C ILE A 40 -3.08 -8.74 -14.05
N VAL A 41 -4.20 -9.45 -14.09
CA VAL A 41 -4.84 -9.86 -15.33
C VAL A 41 -6.04 -8.94 -15.47
N GLU A 42 -5.99 -8.04 -16.44
CA GLU A 42 -7.13 -7.18 -16.75
C GLU A 42 -8.15 -8.03 -17.52
N ASP A 43 -9.37 -8.09 -17.00
CA ASP A 43 -10.50 -8.62 -17.76
C ASP A 43 -10.86 -7.61 -18.86
N MET A 44 -11.18 -8.11 -20.05
CA MET A 44 -11.67 -7.27 -21.14
C MET A 44 -12.96 -6.56 -20.70
N ALA A 45 -13.05 -5.26 -20.96
CA ALA A 45 -14.19 -4.46 -20.53
C ALA A 45 -15.49 -4.99 -21.15
N GLU A 46 -15.43 -5.49 -22.39
CA GLU A 46 -16.54 -6.09 -23.13
C GLU A 46 -17.14 -7.33 -22.46
N ASP A 47 -16.31 -8.07 -21.72
CA ASP A 47 -16.73 -9.29 -21.02
C ASP A 47 -17.39 -9.00 -19.66
N GLN A 48 -17.35 -7.73 -19.22
CA GLN A 48 -17.93 -7.28 -17.96
C GLN A 48 -19.36 -6.76 -18.15
N PRO A 49 -20.24 -6.91 -17.14
CA PRO A 49 -21.60 -6.40 -17.21
C PRO A 49 -21.64 -4.90 -17.53
N GLY A 50 -22.16 -4.56 -18.70
CA GLY A 50 -22.23 -3.17 -19.18
C GLY A 50 -20.97 -2.66 -19.88
N GLY A 51 -20.04 -3.54 -20.27
CA GLY A 51 -18.88 -3.16 -21.08
C GLY A 51 -17.84 -2.32 -20.32
N ARG A 52 -17.84 -2.37 -18.98
CA ARG A 52 -17.08 -1.47 -18.11
C ARG A 52 -16.35 -2.24 -17.03
N ASN A 53 -15.08 -1.92 -16.83
CA ASN A 53 -14.28 -2.50 -15.76
C ASN A 53 -14.59 -1.78 -14.43
N PRO A 54 -15.24 -2.43 -13.45
CA PRO A 54 -15.57 -1.81 -12.18
C PRO A 54 -14.33 -1.48 -11.33
N VAL A 55 -13.15 -2.06 -11.62
CA VAL A 55 -11.90 -1.72 -10.90
C VAL A 55 -11.34 -0.36 -11.37
N ARG A 56 -11.85 0.20 -12.48
CA ARG A 56 -11.51 1.53 -13.02
C ARG A 56 -12.59 2.56 -12.67
N TYR A 57 -12.91 2.73 -11.38
CA TYR A 57 -13.77 3.85 -10.96
C TYR A 57 -13.03 5.18 -11.21
N GLY A 58 -13.50 5.98 -12.18
CA GLY A 58 -12.94 7.28 -12.55
C GLY A 58 -12.66 7.45 -14.05
N ASP A 59 -12.47 6.35 -14.79
CA ASP A 59 -12.36 6.38 -16.26
C ASP A 59 -13.76 6.24 -16.87
N TRP A 60 -14.57 7.31 -16.80
CA TRP A 60 -15.81 7.34 -17.59
C TRP A 60 -15.52 7.97 -18.96
N GLU A 61 -15.71 7.20 -20.02
CA GLU A 61 -15.58 7.72 -21.38
C GLU A 61 -16.95 8.08 -21.98
N LEU A 62 -17.07 9.30 -22.50
CA LEU A 62 -18.20 9.76 -23.31
C LEU A 62 -17.71 10.18 -24.69
N LYS A 63 -18.10 9.44 -25.73
CA LYS A 63 -17.67 9.67 -27.14
C LYS A 63 -16.14 9.68 -27.31
N GLY A 64 -15.43 8.81 -26.58
CA GLY A 64 -13.97 8.70 -26.65
C GLY A 64 -13.22 9.82 -25.93
N VAL A 65 -13.90 10.57 -25.05
CA VAL A 65 -13.28 11.57 -24.17
C VAL A 65 -13.42 11.10 -22.73
N ALA A 66 -12.30 11.08 -21.99
CA ALA A 66 -12.31 10.81 -20.56
C ALA A 66 -13.00 11.97 -19.81
N VAL A 67 -14.01 11.64 -19.03
CA VAL A 67 -14.83 12.54 -18.22
C VAL A 67 -14.70 12.10 -16.76
N ASP A 68 -14.28 13.02 -15.90
CA ASP A 68 -14.26 12.88 -14.43
C ASP A 68 -14.83 14.17 -13.79
N PHE A 69 -15.13 14.15 -12.48
CA PHE A 69 -15.72 15.30 -11.75
C PHE A 69 -14.82 16.54 -11.70
#